data_AF-A0A0F6W7A2-F1
#
_entry.id   AF-A0A0F6W7A2-F1
#
_cell.length_a   1.000
_cell.length_b   1.000
_cell.length_c   1.000
_cell.angle_alpha   90.00
_cell.angle_beta   90.00
_cell.angle_gamma   90.00
#
_symmetry.space_group_name_H-M   'P 1'
#
loop_
_entity.id
_entity.type
_entity.pdbx_description
1 polymer ?
#
loop_
_entity_poly.entity_id
_entity_poly.type
_entity_poly.pdbx_seq_one_letter_code
_entity_poly.pdbx_strand_id
1 'polypeptide(L)'
;MLVAITLLVAGCQRDAADDPPRISGPQRAAADVRRARMHERFESIDVARSALQRGDLEATRTIASTIAFRVPLDLPPPVRVHGDAVPRRALALSAAEDLDTAGIAFAQLVGTCGACHAAADATWTWPETPIPEGDDLEMQMQRHAWAHERMWEALLTRDPARFDRAASVLVGAPLGDDARVREIGERMRDAARDTERATTIDDRIAIYGRVVARCGACHARLRTLP
;
A
#
# COMPACT_ATOMS: atom_id res chain seq x y z
N MET A 1 76.56 25.15 20.18
CA MET A 1 75.16 25.59 20.02
C MET A 1 74.37 24.45 19.43
N LEU A 2 73.60 23.71 20.24
CA LEU A 2 72.68 22.67 19.80
C LEU A 2 71.25 23.19 20.02
N VAL A 3 70.47 23.27 18.95
CA VAL A 3 69.06 23.69 18.98
C VAL A 3 68.20 22.43 19.10
N ALA A 4 67.46 22.32 20.20
CA ALA A 4 66.49 21.24 20.42
C ALA A 4 65.16 21.62 19.76
N ILE A 5 64.69 20.76 18.86
CA ILE A 5 63.38 20.89 18.18
C ILE A 5 62.36 20.11 19.01
N THR A 6 61.42 20.82 19.63
CA THR A 6 60.28 20.23 20.35
C THR A 6 59.15 19.96 19.36
N LEU A 7 58.87 18.69 19.08
CA LEU A 7 57.70 18.25 18.31
C LEU A 7 56.43 18.34 19.17
N LEU A 8 55.53 19.27 18.83
CA LEU A 8 54.16 19.31 19.33
C LEU A 8 53.32 18.28 18.55
N VAL A 9 52.89 17.23 19.24
CA VAL A 9 51.93 16.25 18.73
C VAL A 9 50.53 16.86 18.89
N ALA A 10 49.93 17.28 17.78
CA ALA A 10 48.52 17.65 17.72
C ALA A 10 47.66 16.39 17.91
N GLY A 11 47.06 16.24 19.08
CA GLY A 11 46.10 15.18 19.36
C GLY A 11 44.80 15.43 18.61
N CYS A 12 44.40 14.49 17.75
CA CYS A 12 43.07 14.44 17.17
C CYS A 12 42.04 14.12 18.27
N GLN A 13 41.47 15.14 18.91
CA GLN A 13 40.21 15.00 19.64
C GLN A 13 39.11 14.68 18.63
N ARG A 14 38.75 13.41 18.51
CA ARG A 14 37.46 13.03 17.95
C ARG A 14 36.42 13.43 18.98
N ASP A 15 35.72 14.52 18.71
CA ASP A 15 34.44 14.79 19.38
C ASP A 15 33.60 13.52 19.29
N ALA A 16 33.12 13.07 20.44
CA ALA A 16 32.20 11.95 20.54
C ALA A 16 30.91 12.35 19.81
N ALA A 17 30.89 12.10 18.49
CA ALA A 17 29.70 12.16 17.68
C ALA A 17 28.66 11.25 18.34
N ASP A 18 27.47 11.81 18.55
CA ASP A 18 26.31 11.21 19.21
C ASP A 18 26.18 9.71 18.93
N ASP A 19 26.56 8.90 19.91
CA ASP A 19 26.29 7.47 19.89
C ASP A 19 24.76 7.32 19.88
N PRO A 20 24.16 6.68 18.86
CA PRO A 20 22.71 6.56 18.78
C PRO A 20 22.18 5.90 20.07
N PRO A 21 21.06 6.39 20.64
CA PRO A 21 20.59 5.94 21.93
C PRO A 21 20.37 4.42 21.93
N ARG A 22 21.06 3.73 22.84
CA ARG A 22 20.93 2.28 23.00
C ARG A 22 19.51 1.95 23.46
N ILE A 23 18.74 1.27 22.61
CA ILE A 23 17.41 0.77 22.96
C ILE A 23 17.54 -0.30 24.05
N SER A 24 16.85 -0.10 25.18
CA SER A 24 16.86 -1.05 26.30
C SER A 24 16.22 -2.40 25.94
N GLY A 25 16.47 -3.44 26.73
CA GLY A 25 15.84 -4.77 26.56
C GLY A 25 14.30 -4.73 26.45
N PRO A 26 13.59 -4.08 27.39
CA PRO A 26 12.14 -3.95 27.33
C PRO A 26 11.62 -3.20 26.09
N GLN A 27 12.31 -2.13 25.68
CA GLN A 27 11.93 -1.37 24.49
C GLN A 27 12.11 -2.17 23.20
N ARG A 28 13.14 -3.03 23.12
CA ARG A 28 13.33 -3.96 21.99
C ARG A 28 12.20 -4.99 21.91
N ALA A 29 11.86 -5.64 23.02
CA ALA A 29 10.75 -6.60 23.06
C ALA A 29 9.42 -5.97 22.61
N ALA A 30 9.11 -4.75 23.06
CA ALA A 30 7.92 -4.03 22.62
C ALA A 30 7.94 -3.70 21.11
N ALA A 31 9.10 -3.36 20.56
CA ALA A 31 9.27 -3.12 19.13
C ALA A 31 9.07 -4.40 18.30
N ASP A 32 9.55 -5.54 18.78
CA ASP A 32 9.39 -6.83 18.10
C ASP A 32 7.92 -7.28 18.09
N VAL A 33 7.21 -7.12 19.21
CA VAL A 33 5.76 -7.37 19.28
C VAL A 33 4.99 -6.47 18.32
N ARG A 34 5.33 -5.17 18.24
CA ARG A 34 4.72 -4.26 17.26
C ARG A 34 4.98 -4.71 15.83
N ARG A 35 6.22 -5.08 15.49
CA ARG A 35 6.60 -5.54 14.16
C ARG A 35 5.83 -6.80 13.76
N ALA A 36 5.75 -7.79 14.65
CA ALA A 36 4.99 -9.02 14.41
C ALA A 36 3.51 -8.71 14.13
N ARG A 37 2.89 -7.87 14.95
CA ARG A 37 1.50 -7.44 14.74
C ARG A 37 1.29 -6.65 13.45
N MET A 38 2.29 -5.91 12.97
CA MET A 38 2.23 -5.23 11.67
C MET A 38 2.29 -6.21 10.50
N HIS A 39 3.10 -7.26 10.59
CA HIS A 39 3.11 -8.32 9.57
C HIS A 39 1.77 -9.03 9.51
N GLU A 40 1.21 -9.41 10.65
CA GLU A 40 -0.11 -10.04 10.71
C GLU A 40 -1.23 -9.15 10.13
N ARG A 41 -1.18 -7.83 10.39
CA ARG A 41 -2.13 -6.89 9.79
C ARG A 41 -1.93 -6.77 8.28
N PHE A 42 -0.68 -6.76 7.81
CA PHE A 42 -0.34 -6.73 6.40
C PHE A 42 -0.86 -7.98 5.66
N GLU A 43 -0.67 -9.16 6.23
CA GLU A 43 -1.23 -10.41 5.69
C GLU A 43 -2.75 -10.34 5.61
N SER A 44 -3.42 -9.85 6.65
CA SER A 44 -4.88 -9.75 6.67
C SER A 44 -5.39 -8.79 5.58
N ILE A 45 -4.75 -7.64 5.38
CA ILE A 45 -5.17 -6.69 4.34
C ILE A 45 -4.87 -7.22 2.93
N ASP A 46 -3.79 -8.00 2.75
CA ASP A 46 -3.48 -8.65 1.48
C ASP A 46 -4.53 -9.70 1.10
N VAL A 47 -4.99 -10.51 2.06
CA VAL A 47 -6.08 -11.46 1.85
C VAL A 47 -7.39 -10.72 1.52
N ALA A 48 -7.70 -9.63 2.22
CA ALA A 48 -8.90 -8.82 1.95
C ALA A 48 -8.88 -8.20 0.54
N ARG A 49 -7.72 -7.69 0.13
CA ARG A 49 -7.46 -7.17 -1.21
C ARG A 49 -7.67 -8.23 -2.27
N SER A 50 -7.07 -9.40 -2.09
CA SER A 50 -7.18 -10.52 -3.02
C SER A 50 -8.62 -10.99 -3.16
N ALA A 51 -9.38 -11.05 -2.05
CA ALA A 51 -10.82 -11.34 -2.09
C ALA A 51 -11.60 -10.27 -2.88
N LEU A 52 -11.32 -8.99 -2.63
CA LEU A 52 -11.97 -7.87 -3.31
C LEU A 52 -11.67 -7.88 -4.82
N GLN A 53 -10.42 -8.13 -5.19
CA GLN A 53 -10.00 -8.28 -6.59
C GLN A 53 -10.74 -9.42 -7.28
N ARG A 54 -11.08 -10.51 -6.59
CA ARG A 54 -11.89 -11.62 -7.16
C ARG A 54 -13.40 -11.32 -7.17
N GLY A 55 -13.82 -10.19 -6.62
CA GLY A 55 -15.22 -9.82 -6.45
C GLY A 55 -15.95 -10.61 -5.35
N ASP A 56 -15.20 -11.16 -4.39
CA ASP A 56 -15.73 -11.90 -3.25
C ASP A 56 -15.99 -10.94 -2.07
N LEU A 57 -17.11 -10.21 -2.16
CA LEU A 57 -17.46 -9.19 -1.18
C LEU A 57 -17.66 -9.77 0.23
N GLU A 58 -18.24 -10.97 0.35
CA GLU A 58 -18.47 -11.61 1.65
C GLU A 58 -17.15 -11.95 2.35
N ALA A 59 -16.19 -12.54 1.63
CA ALA A 59 -14.86 -12.79 2.18
C ALA A 59 -14.15 -11.48 2.54
N THR A 60 -14.21 -10.46 1.69
CA THR A 60 -13.65 -9.13 1.99
C THR A 60 -14.22 -8.56 3.28
N ARG A 61 -15.55 -8.60 3.47
CA ARG A 61 -16.21 -8.09 4.68
C ARG A 61 -15.81 -8.88 5.92
N THR A 62 -15.72 -10.20 5.81
CA THR A 62 -15.33 -11.09 6.90
C THR A 62 -13.91 -10.76 7.37
N ILE A 63 -12.95 -10.64 6.46
CA ILE A 63 -11.56 -10.33 6.80
C ILE A 63 -11.44 -8.90 7.34
N ALA A 64 -12.17 -7.94 6.77
CA ALA A 64 -12.20 -6.57 7.28
C ALA A 64 -12.71 -6.50 8.73
N SER A 65 -13.71 -7.33 9.08
CA SER A 65 -14.19 -7.46 10.46
C SER A 65 -13.10 -7.96 11.41
N THR A 66 -12.29 -8.95 11.01
CA THR A 66 -11.18 -9.44 11.86
C THR A 66 -10.11 -8.38 12.08
N ILE A 67 -9.85 -7.53 11.08
CA ILE A 67 -8.95 -6.37 11.21
C ILE A 67 -9.53 -5.35 12.19
N ALA A 68 -10.83 -5.06 12.10
CA ALA A 68 -11.52 -4.07 12.93
C ALA A 68 -11.48 -4.40 14.43
N PHE A 69 -11.62 -5.68 14.78
CA PHE A 69 -11.66 -6.13 16.17
C PHE A 69 -10.31 -6.63 16.71
N ARG A 70 -9.23 -6.46 15.95
CA ARG A 70 -7.89 -6.86 16.41
C ARG A 70 -7.42 -5.94 17.53
N VAL A 71 -6.62 -6.49 18.46
CA VAL A 71 -6.04 -5.73 19.56
C VAL A 71 -5.26 -4.51 19.01
N PRO A 72 -5.51 -3.29 19.55
CA PRO A 72 -4.76 -2.10 19.17
C PRO A 72 -3.25 -2.28 19.36
N LEU A 73 -2.48 -1.50 18.59
CA LEU A 73 -1.05 -1.40 18.83
C LEU A 73 -0.81 -0.39 19.95
N ASP A 74 0.17 -0.69 20.80
CA ASP A 74 0.72 0.31 21.71
C ASP A 74 1.64 1.26 20.93
N LEU A 75 1.09 2.40 20.50
CA LEU A 75 1.74 3.38 19.64
C LEU A 75 2.12 4.66 20.41
N PRO A 76 3.28 5.28 20.12
CA PRO A 76 3.61 6.57 20.70
C PRO A 76 2.64 7.66 20.20
N PRO A 77 2.44 8.75 20.97
CA PRO A 77 1.45 9.78 20.67
C PRO A 77 1.45 10.32 19.22
N PRO A 78 2.59 10.59 18.55
CA PRO A 78 2.59 11.19 17.22
C PRO A 78 1.87 10.37 16.14
N VAL A 79 1.87 9.04 16.25
CA VAL A 79 1.30 8.13 15.24
C VAL A 79 0.01 7.46 15.71
N ARG A 80 -0.37 7.65 16.98
CA ARG A 80 -1.52 6.99 17.62
C ARG A 80 -2.83 7.29 16.90
N VAL A 81 -3.04 8.54 16.48
CA VAL A 81 -4.25 8.97 15.75
C VAL A 81 -4.51 8.15 14.49
N HIS A 82 -3.44 7.74 13.78
CA HIS A 82 -3.55 6.91 12.58
C HIS A 82 -3.81 5.44 12.94
N GLY A 83 -3.13 4.92 13.97
CA GLY A 83 -3.39 3.57 14.48
C GLY A 83 -4.82 3.38 14.96
N ASP A 84 -5.39 4.38 15.62
CA ASP A 84 -6.77 4.38 16.12
C ASP A 84 -7.81 4.56 14.98
N ALA A 85 -7.38 5.03 13.80
CA ALA A 85 -8.21 5.12 12.62
C ALA A 85 -8.36 3.77 11.89
N VAL A 86 -7.38 2.86 12.01
CA VAL A 86 -7.38 1.56 11.32
C VAL A 86 -8.65 0.73 11.63
N PRO A 87 -9.05 0.51 12.90
CA PRO A 87 -10.27 -0.22 13.22
C PRO A 87 -11.54 0.38 12.58
N ARG A 88 -11.63 1.72 12.58
CA ARG A 88 -12.80 2.42 12.01
C ARG A 88 -12.88 2.26 10.49
N ARG A 89 -11.75 2.33 9.79
CA ARG A 89 -11.70 2.09 8.33
C ARG A 89 -12.00 0.63 7.98
N ALA A 90 -11.48 -0.30 8.77
CA ALA A 90 -11.78 -1.72 8.61
C ALA A 90 -13.27 -2.03 8.87
N LEU A 91 -13.90 -1.37 9.84
CA LEU A 91 -15.35 -1.48 10.08
C LEU A 91 -16.18 -0.90 8.92
N ALA A 92 -15.75 0.22 8.33
CA ALA A 92 -16.40 0.76 7.13
C ALA A 92 -16.32 -0.24 5.95
N LEU A 93 -15.17 -0.90 5.77
CA LEU A 93 -15.01 -1.94 4.75
C LEU A 93 -15.88 -3.17 5.03
N SER A 94 -16.00 -3.61 6.29
CA SER A 94 -16.86 -4.75 6.64
C SER A 94 -18.36 -4.45 6.50
N ALA A 95 -18.74 -3.17 6.54
CA ALA A 95 -20.10 -2.71 6.34
C ALA A 95 -20.47 -2.47 4.86
N ALA A 96 -19.51 -2.55 3.93
CA ALA A 96 -19.77 -2.25 2.52
C ALA A 96 -20.84 -3.17 1.90
N GLU A 97 -21.80 -2.57 1.19
CA GLU A 97 -22.94 -3.27 0.60
C GLU A 97 -22.68 -3.73 -0.85
N ASP A 98 -21.72 -3.11 -1.52
CA ASP A 98 -21.31 -3.40 -2.89
C ASP A 98 -19.79 -3.26 -3.09
N LEU A 99 -19.31 -3.70 -4.25
CA LEU A 99 -17.88 -3.68 -4.60
C LEU A 99 -17.32 -2.26 -4.74
N ASP A 100 -18.14 -1.29 -5.18
CA ASP A 100 -17.70 0.10 -5.35
C ASP A 100 -17.44 0.75 -3.98
N THR A 101 -18.36 0.59 -3.04
CA THR A 101 -18.22 1.01 -1.63
C THR A 101 -17.07 0.28 -0.94
N ALA A 102 -16.92 -1.03 -1.18
CA ALA A 102 -15.82 -1.81 -0.64
C ALA A 102 -14.45 -1.35 -1.18
N GLY A 103 -14.35 -1.03 -2.47
CA GLY A 103 -13.13 -0.50 -3.08
C GLY A 103 -12.68 0.80 -2.45
N ILE A 104 -13.61 1.75 -2.29
CA ILE A 104 -13.32 3.03 -1.64
C ILE A 104 -12.92 2.84 -0.18
N ALA A 105 -13.66 2.03 0.59
CA ALA A 105 -13.35 1.76 1.99
C ALA A 105 -11.99 1.06 2.17
N PHE A 106 -11.67 0.10 1.28
CA PHE A 106 -10.38 -0.58 1.24
C PHE A 106 -9.24 0.39 0.96
N ALA A 107 -9.37 1.25 -0.04
CA ALA A 107 -8.36 2.24 -0.37
C ALA A 107 -8.12 3.23 0.79
N GLN A 108 -9.18 3.65 1.49
CA GLN A 108 -9.05 4.51 2.67
C GLN A 108 -8.34 3.79 3.84
N LEU A 109 -8.57 2.49 4.02
CA LEU A 109 -7.84 1.68 4.99
C LEU A 109 -6.34 1.63 4.64
N VAL A 110 -5.99 1.35 3.38
CA VAL A 110 -4.60 1.38 2.88
C VAL A 110 -3.96 2.76 3.07
N GLY A 111 -4.66 3.84 2.71
CA GLY A 111 -4.18 5.21 2.88
C GLY A 111 -3.93 5.57 4.35
N THR A 112 -4.70 5.00 5.28
CA THR A 112 -4.48 5.16 6.73
C THR A 112 -3.18 4.49 7.17
N CYS A 113 -2.86 3.30 6.61
CA CYS A 113 -1.57 2.65 6.84
C CYS A 113 -0.41 3.51 6.34
N GLY A 114 -0.50 4.05 5.12
CA GLY A 114 0.54 4.92 4.56
C GLY A 114 0.71 6.24 5.33
N ALA A 115 -0.38 6.84 5.81
CA ALA A 115 -0.32 8.02 6.67
C ALA A 115 0.36 7.72 8.02
N CYS A 116 0.03 6.58 8.65
CA CYS A 116 0.68 6.15 9.89
C CYS A 116 2.18 5.94 9.70
N HIS A 117 2.58 5.31 8.60
CA HIS A 117 3.98 5.03 8.32
C HIS A 117 4.78 6.29 8.02
N ALA A 118 4.21 7.22 7.25
CA ALA A 118 4.84 8.52 7.01
C ALA A 118 5.00 9.33 8.31
N ALA A 119 3.99 9.36 9.18
CA ALA A 119 4.07 10.02 10.48
C ALA A 119 5.07 9.35 11.45
N ALA A 120 5.44 8.09 11.19
CA ALA A 120 6.42 7.35 11.95
C ALA A 120 7.84 7.46 11.37
N ASP A 121 8.04 8.23 10.29
CA ASP A 121 9.26 8.24 9.47
C ASP A 121 9.72 6.82 9.07
N ALA A 122 8.76 5.92 8.88
CA ALA A 122 9.02 4.55 8.50
C ALA A 122 9.34 4.49 7.00
N THR A 123 10.58 4.17 6.67
CA THR A 123 11.02 4.00 5.28
C THR A 123 11.12 2.52 4.93
N TRP A 124 10.49 2.12 3.83
CA TRP A 124 10.78 0.86 3.14
C TRP A 124 10.59 1.06 1.64
N THR A 125 11.25 0.22 0.87
CA THR A 125 11.19 0.24 -0.59
C THR A 125 10.78 -1.12 -1.09
N TRP A 126 9.82 -1.16 -1.99
CA TRP A 126 9.52 -2.36 -2.76
C TRP A 126 10.49 -2.47 -3.93
N PRO A 127 10.98 -3.69 -4.25
CA PRO A 127 11.77 -3.90 -5.44
C PRO A 127 10.95 -3.55 -6.68
N GLU A 128 11.55 -2.85 -7.63
CA GLU A 128 10.91 -2.64 -8.93
C GLU A 128 10.98 -3.95 -9.72
N THR A 129 9.86 -4.33 -10.35
CA THR A 129 9.76 -5.53 -11.18
C THR A 129 9.40 -5.11 -12.61
N PRO A 130 9.89 -5.81 -13.64
CA PRO A 130 9.60 -5.45 -15.03
C PRO A 130 8.10 -5.55 -15.32
N ILE A 131 7.62 -4.67 -16.21
CA ILE A 131 6.24 -4.73 -16.71
C ILE A 131 6.12 -6.00 -17.57
N PRO A 132 5.10 -6.86 -17.36
CA PRO A 132 4.89 -8.04 -18.18
C PRO A 132 4.67 -7.72 -19.67
N GLU A 133 5.39 -8.40 -20.55
CA GLU A 133 5.33 -8.23 -22.01
C GLU A 133 4.44 -9.29 -22.69
N GLY A 134 3.97 -9.04 -23.92
CA GLY A 134 3.17 -10.00 -24.69
C GLY A 134 1.70 -9.60 -24.87
N ASP A 135 1.06 -10.08 -25.92
CA ASP A 135 -0.23 -9.56 -26.38
C ASP A 135 -1.42 -10.50 -26.13
N ASP A 136 -1.17 -11.74 -25.70
CA ASP A 136 -2.24 -12.65 -25.31
C ASP A 136 -2.95 -12.18 -24.03
N LEU A 137 -4.14 -12.75 -23.79
CA LEU A 137 -4.98 -12.38 -22.65
C LEU A 137 -4.29 -12.63 -21.30
N GLU A 138 -3.46 -13.67 -21.19
CA GLU A 138 -2.74 -13.97 -19.97
C GLU A 138 -1.76 -12.84 -19.65
N MET A 139 -0.94 -12.43 -20.62
CA MET A 139 0.01 -11.33 -20.45
C MET A 139 -0.66 -9.97 -20.27
N GLN A 140 -1.80 -9.73 -20.90
CA GLN A 140 -2.65 -8.57 -20.62
C GLN A 140 -3.09 -8.55 -19.15
N MET A 141 -3.57 -9.67 -18.61
CA MET A 141 -3.98 -9.76 -17.22
C MET A 141 -2.81 -9.64 -16.24
N GLN A 142 -1.62 -10.15 -16.59
CA GLN A 142 -0.42 -9.95 -15.79
C GLN A 142 -0.03 -8.46 -15.70
N ARG A 143 -0.21 -7.67 -16.76
CA ARG A 143 -0.01 -6.20 -16.69
C ARG A 143 -0.99 -5.52 -15.75
N HIS A 144 -2.25 -5.96 -15.74
CA HIS A 144 -3.26 -5.44 -14.81
C HIS A 144 -2.89 -5.75 -13.36
N ALA A 145 -2.48 -7.00 -13.09
CA ALA A 145 -2.01 -7.42 -11.78
C ALA A 145 -0.78 -6.62 -11.32
N TRP A 146 0.22 -6.48 -12.21
CA TRP A 146 1.42 -5.69 -11.95
C TRP A 146 1.07 -4.25 -11.58
N ALA A 147 0.25 -3.59 -12.38
CA ALA A 147 -0.09 -2.19 -12.15
C ALA A 147 -0.90 -1.99 -10.87
N HIS A 148 -1.88 -2.87 -10.61
CA HIS A 148 -2.63 -2.85 -9.35
C HIS A 148 -1.71 -2.98 -8.14
N GLU A 149 -0.75 -3.91 -8.17
CA GLU A 149 0.22 -4.10 -7.09
C GLU A 149 1.07 -2.84 -6.87
N ARG A 150 1.63 -2.26 -7.93
CA ARG A 150 2.42 -1.02 -7.83
C ARG A 150 1.62 0.16 -7.31
N MET A 151 0.34 0.29 -7.70
CA MET A 151 -0.55 1.33 -7.16
C MET A 151 -0.80 1.14 -5.66
N TRP A 152 -1.02 -0.11 -5.21
CA TRP A 152 -1.20 -0.41 -3.80
C TRP A 152 0.05 -0.06 -2.99
N GLU A 153 1.21 -0.53 -3.43
CA GLU A 153 2.50 -0.24 -2.80
C GLU A 153 2.74 1.27 -2.68
N ALA A 154 2.44 2.03 -3.74
CA ALA A 154 2.57 3.47 -3.78
C ALA A 154 1.69 4.21 -2.76
N LEU A 155 0.49 3.70 -2.45
CA LEU A 155 -0.34 4.26 -1.39
C LEU A 155 0.25 4.01 -0.01
N LEU A 156 0.83 2.82 0.21
CA LEU A 156 1.48 2.51 1.48
C LEU A 156 2.74 3.38 1.66
N THR A 157 3.59 3.52 0.64
CA THR A 157 4.84 4.31 0.71
C THR A 157 4.67 5.81 0.45
N ARG A 158 3.46 6.25 0.08
CA ARG A 158 3.15 7.63 -0.38
C ARG A 158 4.05 8.10 -1.53
N ASP A 159 4.25 7.23 -2.52
CA ASP A 159 5.07 7.46 -3.71
C ASP A 159 4.19 7.81 -4.93
N PRO A 160 3.92 9.10 -5.20
CA PRO A 160 3.05 9.49 -6.31
C PRO A 160 3.61 9.07 -7.66
N ALA A 161 4.93 9.08 -7.84
CA ALA A 161 5.55 8.72 -9.12
C ALA A 161 5.34 7.24 -9.45
N ARG A 162 5.45 6.34 -8.46
CA ARG A 162 5.11 4.92 -8.64
C ARG A 162 3.62 4.73 -8.96
N PHE A 163 2.74 5.46 -8.26
CA PHE A 163 1.31 5.41 -8.51
C PHE A 163 0.97 5.80 -9.96
N ASP A 164 1.53 6.91 -10.43
CA ASP A 164 1.23 7.48 -11.75
C ASP A 164 1.79 6.59 -12.88
N ARG A 165 3.00 6.03 -12.72
CA ARG A 165 3.54 5.02 -13.64
C ARG A 165 2.65 3.79 -13.72
N ALA A 166 2.22 3.26 -12.58
CA ALA A 166 1.36 2.09 -12.54
C ALA A 166 0.00 2.35 -13.22
N ALA A 167 -0.61 3.50 -12.94
CA ALA A 167 -1.85 3.91 -13.59
C ALA A 167 -1.69 4.03 -15.12
N SER A 168 -0.58 4.57 -15.62
CA SER A 168 -0.33 4.63 -17.07
C SER A 168 -0.27 3.25 -17.75
N VAL A 169 0.22 2.23 -17.04
CA VAL A 169 0.22 0.84 -17.54
C VAL A 169 -1.21 0.32 -17.63
N LEU A 170 -2.08 0.60 -16.65
CA LEU A 170 -3.51 0.22 -16.75
C LEU A 170 -4.20 0.91 -17.92
N VAL A 171 -3.93 2.20 -18.15
CA VAL A 171 -4.49 2.95 -19.28
C VAL A 171 -4.09 2.30 -20.61
N GLY A 172 -2.85 1.83 -20.73
CA GLY A 172 -2.30 1.22 -21.94
C GLY A 172 -2.53 -0.29 -22.10
N ALA A 173 -3.11 -0.98 -21.12
CA ALA A 173 -3.26 -2.44 -21.14
C ALA A 173 -4.66 -2.84 -21.68
N PRO A 174 -4.81 -3.15 -22.98
CA PRO A 174 -6.07 -3.64 -23.50
C PRO A 174 -6.45 -4.97 -22.83
N LEU A 175 -7.75 -5.23 -22.79
CA LEU A 175 -8.28 -6.57 -22.59
C LEU A 175 -8.87 -7.00 -23.93
N GLY A 176 -8.70 -8.26 -24.31
CA GLY A 176 -9.05 -8.82 -25.62
C GLY A 176 -10.46 -8.50 -26.14
N ASP A 177 -10.75 -8.96 -27.36
CA ASP A 177 -11.84 -8.39 -28.18
C ASP A 177 -13.28 -8.76 -27.78
N ASP A 178 -13.50 -9.55 -26.72
CA ASP A 178 -14.84 -9.86 -26.24
C ASP A 178 -15.54 -8.59 -25.73
N ALA A 179 -16.67 -8.23 -26.36
CA ALA A 179 -17.41 -7.00 -26.06
C ALA A 179 -17.80 -6.85 -24.58
N ARG A 180 -18.04 -7.96 -23.87
CA ARG A 180 -18.40 -7.96 -22.44
C ARG A 180 -17.21 -7.61 -21.55
N VAL A 181 -16.00 -8.02 -21.97
CA VAL A 181 -14.75 -7.70 -21.29
C VAL A 181 -14.33 -6.26 -21.60
N ARG A 182 -14.52 -5.84 -22.86
CA ARG A 182 -14.17 -4.51 -23.35
C ARG A 182 -14.86 -3.38 -22.58
N GLU A 183 -16.16 -3.46 -22.33
CA GLU A 183 -16.91 -2.43 -21.58
C GLU A 183 -16.39 -2.24 -20.14
N ILE A 184 -16.05 -3.33 -19.45
CA ILE A 184 -15.51 -3.25 -18.08
C ILE A 184 -14.06 -2.75 -18.12
N GLY A 185 -13.27 -3.21 -19.09
CA GLY A 185 -11.90 -2.73 -19.33
C GLY A 185 -11.85 -1.23 -19.63
N GLU A 186 -12.77 -0.71 -20.43
CA GLU A 186 -12.92 0.73 -20.72
C GLU A 186 -13.17 1.52 -19.42
N ARG A 187 -14.15 1.12 -18.61
CA ARG A 187 -14.43 1.79 -17.32
C ARG A 187 -13.24 1.77 -16.36
N MET A 188 -12.47 0.69 -16.34
CA MET A 188 -11.26 0.62 -15.51
C MET A 188 -10.16 1.54 -16.03
N ARG A 189 -9.97 1.62 -17.35
CA ARG A 189 -9.04 2.58 -17.96
C ARG A 189 -9.45 4.02 -17.69
N ASP A 190 -10.74 4.32 -17.75
CA ASP A 190 -11.25 5.65 -17.42
C ASP A 190 -10.94 6.03 -15.97
N ALA A 191 -11.16 5.11 -15.03
CA ALA A 191 -10.78 5.32 -13.63
C ALA A 191 -9.26 5.53 -13.46
N ALA A 192 -8.43 4.82 -14.24
CA ALA A 192 -6.98 4.99 -14.21
C ALA A 192 -6.53 6.32 -14.86
N ARG A 193 -7.22 6.83 -15.89
CA ARG A 193 -6.94 8.13 -16.52
C ARG A 193 -7.16 9.31 -15.58
N ASP A 194 -8.02 9.15 -14.57
CA ASP A 194 -8.23 10.21 -13.58
C ASP A 194 -6.96 10.57 -12.79
N THR A 195 -5.89 9.75 -12.83
CA THR A 195 -4.58 10.11 -12.24
C THR A 195 -3.96 11.36 -12.85
N GLU A 196 -4.27 11.66 -14.12
CA GLU A 196 -3.81 12.89 -14.78
C GLU A 196 -4.29 14.16 -14.05
N ARG A 197 -5.37 14.06 -13.27
CA ARG A 197 -5.95 15.16 -12.48
C ARG A 197 -5.65 15.04 -10.98
N ALA A 198 -4.97 13.98 -10.54
CA ALA A 198 -4.75 13.68 -9.13
C ALA A 198 -3.57 14.50 -8.58
N THR A 199 -3.88 15.46 -7.71
CA THR A 199 -2.87 16.35 -7.11
C THR A 199 -2.56 15.99 -5.67
N THR A 200 -3.44 15.23 -5.02
CA THR A 200 -3.33 14.86 -3.61
C THR A 200 -3.22 13.35 -3.41
N ILE A 201 -2.92 12.94 -2.18
CA ILE A 201 -2.99 11.52 -1.77
C ILE A 201 -4.45 11.04 -1.74
N ASP A 202 -5.40 11.92 -1.40
CA ASP A 202 -6.81 11.56 -1.29
C ASP A 202 -7.41 11.29 -2.67
N ASP A 203 -7.00 12.04 -3.70
CA ASP A 203 -7.35 11.75 -5.10
C ASP A 203 -6.89 10.35 -5.49
N ARG A 204 -5.64 10.00 -5.15
CA ARG A 204 -5.05 8.68 -5.47
C ARG A 204 -5.73 7.55 -4.70
N ILE A 205 -6.09 7.77 -3.44
CA ILE A 205 -6.91 6.82 -2.65
C ILE A 205 -8.26 6.59 -3.35
N ALA A 206 -8.94 7.65 -3.76
CA ALA A 206 -10.23 7.53 -4.44
C ALA A 206 -10.11 6.80 -5.78
N ILE A 207 -9.06 7.09 -6.56
CA ILE A 207 -8.78 6.43 -7.84
C ILE A 207 -8.49 4.95 -7.65
N TYR A 208 -7.59 4.60 -6.72
CA TYR A 208 -7.27 3.21 -6.42
C TYR A 208 -8.50 2.42 -5.97
N GLY A 209 -9.35 3.02 -5.14
CA GLY A 209 -10.61 2.41 -4.71
C GLY A 209 -11.55 2.10 -5.88
N ARG A 210 -11.66 2.99 -6.87
CA ARG A 210 -12.40 2.71 -8.11
C ARG A 210 -11.75 1.60 -8.93
N VAL A 211 -10.43 1.62 -9.10
CA VAL A 211 -9.70 0.60 -9.85
C VAL A 211 -9.92 -0.79 -9.27
N VAL A 212 -9.68 -0.99 -7.96
CA VAL A 212 -9.82 -2.30 -7.32
C VAL A 212 -11.27 -2.81 -7.35
N ALA A 213 -12.26 -1.92 -7.21
CA ALA A 213 -13.67 -2.29 -7.36
C ALA A 213 -13.99 -2.78 -8.79
N ARG A 214 -13.43 -2.14 -9.82
CA ARG A 214 -13.59 -2.57 -11.21
C ARG A 214 -12.89 -3.88 -11.52
N CYS A 215 -11.73 -4.16 -10.91
CA CYS A 215 -11.11 -5.49 -10.96
C CYS A 215 -12.08 -6.55 -10.41
N GLY A 216 -12.63 -6.30 -9.22
CA GLY A 216 -13.62 -7.18 -8.57
C GLY A 216 -14.85 -7.43 -9.42
N ALA A 217 -15.45 -6.39 -10.00
CA ALA A 217 -16.62 -6.50 -10.85
C ALA A 217 -16.35 -7.29 -12.13
N CYS A 218 -15.17 -7.07 -12.76
CA CYS A 218 -14.73 -7.84 -13.92
C CYS A 218 -14.60 -9.33 -13.60
N HIS A 219 -13.84 -9.66 -12.55
CA HIS A 219 -13.60 -11.05 -12.17
C HIS A 219 -14.88 -11.75 -11.68
N ALA A 220 -15.75 -11.07 -10.95
CA ALA A 220 -17.05 -11.62 -10.56
C ALA A 220 -17.88 -12.00 -11.79
N ARG A 221 -17.92 -11.14 -12.81
CA ARG A 221 -18.66 -11.40 -14.05
C ARG A 221 -18.07 -12.57 -14.83
N LEU A 222 -16.74 -12.60 -14.99
CA LEU A 222 -16.06 -13.67 -15.74
C LEU A 222 -16.28 -15.06 -15.15
N ARG A 223 -16.40 -15.20 -13.82
CA ARG A 223 -16.73 -16.48 -13.16
C ARG A 223 -18.12 -17.03 -13.49
N THR A 224 -19.04 -16.17 -13.93
CA THR A 224 -20.43 -16.53 -14.22
C THR A 224 -20.69 -16.75 -15.71
N LEU A 225 -19.67 -16.53 -16.56
CA LEU A 225 -19.79 -16.82 -17.98
C LEU A 225 -19.69 -18.34 -18.22
N PRO A 226 -20.54 -18.89 -19.11
CA PRO A 226 -20.54 -20.31 -19.46
C PRO A 226 -19.29 -20.72 -20.25
#